data_AF-A0A976GUW9-F1
#
_entry.id   AF-A0A976GUW9-F1
#
_cell.length_a   1.000
_cell.length_b   1.000
_cell.length_c   1.000
_cell.angle_alpha   90.00
_cell.angle_beta   90.00
_cell.angle_gamma   90.00
#
_symmetry.space_group_name_H-M   'P 1'
#
loop_
_entity.id
_entity.type
_entity.pdbx_description
1 polymer ?
#
loop_
_entity_poly.entity_id
_entity_poly.type
_entity_poly.pdbx_seq_one_letter_code
_entity_poly.pdbx_strand_id
1 'polypeptide(L)'
;MATRIPNLQITQVVDGDTVKVALNGKTESLRLICVDTEESYSNTSKPVTAAGKAASEMAKKYFATADGKLPLIDIEFDTDDPVEIALSKHRDNYGRLLCYVHKDGENYNLKLIKEGWSPYFMKYGRSRLYHRQMTEAESAAKAYNLMIWNPITNAKIPSRNYANLLPWWSMRGSIVEEFRLSEARGGALSVRLHYPKILAASEKAKSITIFCDLQAGINKWIGGNALIYAGSVYHKLDLWIPDAETYEMAPLKRLIEKRYAGQGRGYVYISGQVEQYKSKPQIILKNIKQLSDFPPES
;
A
#
# COMPACT_ATOMS: atom_id res chain seq x y z
N MET A 1 7.91 9.23 -17.96
CA MET A 1 6.95 8.51 -18.82
C MET A 1 6.19 7.50 -17.95
N ALA A 2 5.07 6.94 -18.41
CA ALA A 2 4.31 5.97 -17.63
C ALA A 2 3.98 4.76 -18.50
N THR A 3 4.02 3.57 -17.90
CA THR A 3 3.70 2.32 -18.59
C THR A 3 2.19 2.14 -18.66
N ARG A 4 1.65 2.03 -19.88
CA ARG A 4 0.22 1.88 -20.13
C ARG A 4 -0.09 0.58 -20.86
N ILE A 5 -1.23 -0.02 -20.52
CA ILE A 5 -1.82 -1.13 -21.28
C ILE A 5 -3.23 -0.71 -21.68
N PRO A 6 -3.49 -0.51 -22.98
CA PRO A 6 -4.78 -0.04 -23.44
C PRO A 6 -5.78 -1.18 -23.65
N ASN A 7 -7.07 -0.81 -23.77
CA ASN A 7 -8.15 -1.68 -24.26
C ASN A 7 -8.36 -2.99 -23.48
N LEU A 8 -8.33 -2.92 -22.14
CA LEU A 8 -8.64 -4.06 -21.28
C LEU A 8 -10.14 -4.14 -20.97
N GLN A 9 -10.73 -5.31 -21.19
CA GLN A 9 -12.14 -5.55 -20.89
C GLN A 9 -12.36 -5.70 -19.39
N ILE A 10 -13.20 -4.86 -18.78
CA ILE A 10 -13.67 -5.08 -17.41
C ILE A 10 -14.58 -6.32 -17.40
N THR A 11 -14.33 -7.22 -16.45
CA THR A 11 -15.13 -8.42 -16.20
C THR A 11 -16.01 -8.27 -14.96
N GLN A 12 -15.62 -7.43 -14.00
CA GLN A 12 -16.38 -7.17 -12.78
C GLN A 12 -16.02 -5.83 -12.16
N VAL A 13 -17.01 -5.08 -11.68
CA VAL A 13 -16.82 -3.97 -10.73
C VAL A 13 -17.05 -4.53 -9.33
N VAL A 14 -16.00 -4.55 -8.50
CA VAL A 14 -16.05 -5.18 -7.17
C VAL A 14 -16.44 -4.16 -6.11
N ASP A 15 -15.76 -3.01 -6.11
CA ASP A 15 -16.01 -1.91 -5.18
C ASP A 15 -15.56 -0.59 -5.83
N GLY A 16 -15.73 0.53 -5.12
CA GLY A 16 -15.38 1.88 -5.57
C GLY A 16 -13.95 2.02 -6.10
N ASP A 17 -13.01 1.26 -5.52
CA ASP A 17 -11.59 1.30 -5.84
C ASP A 17 -10.99 -0.03 -6.31
N THR A 18 -11.85 -1.00 -6.65
CA THR A 18 -11.44 -2.34 -7.08
C THR A 18 -12.29 -2.82 -8.25
N VAL A 19 -11.63 -3.15 -9.36
CA VAL A 19 -12.26 -3.75 -10.56
C VAL A 19 -11.47 -4.98 -11.01
N LYS A 20 -12.06 -5.85 -11.82
CA LYS A 20 -11.39 -6.97 -12.47
C LYS A 20 -11.42 -6.81 -13.98
N VAL A 21 -10.34 -7.23 -14.62
CA VAL A 21 -10.16 -7.17 -16.08
C VAL A 21 -9.73 -8.51 -16.66
N ALA A 22 -10.02 -8.73 -17.93
CA ALA A 22 -9.40 -9.79 -18.72
C ALA A 22 -8.03 -9.32 -19.24
N LEU A 23 -6.97 -10.02 -18.86
CA LEU A 23 -5.60 -9.73 -19.28
C LEU A 23 -4.82 -11.03 -19.45
N ASN A 24 -4.17 -11.22 -20.61
CA ASN A 24 -3.37 -12.41 -20.92
C ASN A 24 -4.10 -13.75 -20.67
N GLY A 25 -5.38 -13.83 -21.05
CA GLY A 25 -6.22 -15.02 -20.88
C GLY A 25 -6.62 -15.32 -19.43
N LYS A 26 -6.38 -14.39 -18.49
CA LYS A 26 -6.73 -14.52 -17.07
C LYS A 26 -7.57 -13.35 -16.59
N THR A 27 -8.30 -13.56 -15.50
CA THR A 27 -8.94 -12.48 -14.76
C THR A 27 -7.97 -11.90 -13.75
N GLU A 28 -7.58 -10.64 -13.96
CA GLU A 28 -6.71 -9.88 -13.05
C GLU A 28 -7.53 -8.92 -12.20
N SER A 29 -7.16 -8.78 -10.93
CA SER A 29 -7.79 -7.83 -10.01
C SER A 29 -6.94 -6.57 -9.93
N LEU A 30 -7.57 -5.42 -10.14
CA LEU A 30 -6.94 -4.10 -10.11
C LEU A 30 -7.31 -3.41 -8.79
N ARG A 31 -6.30 -2.96 -8.04
CA ARG A 31 -6.45 -2.07 -6.90
C ARG A 31 -6.01 -0.69 -7.31
N LEU A 32 -6.97 0.23 -7.36
CA LEU A 32 -6.73 1.60 -7.79
C LEU A 32 -5.84 2.31 -6.76
N ILE A 33 -4.69 2.82 -7.19
CA ILE A 33 -3.76 3.50 -6.29
C ILE A 33 -4.22 4.92 -5.98
N CYS A 34 -3.72 5.46 -4.86
CA CYS A 34 -4.00 6.84 -4.39
C CYS A 34 -5.45 7.12 -4.00
N VAL A 35 -6.31 6.10 -3.97
CA VAL A 35 -7.70 6.18 -3.51
C VAL A 35 -7.98 5.05 -2.51
N ASP A 36 -8.82 5.30 -1.53
CA ASP A 36 -9.33 4.35 -0.54
C ASP A 36 -10.79 4.70 -0.24
N THR A 37 -11.72 4.19 -1.06
CA THR A 37 -13.16 4.38 -0.82
C THR A 37 -13.54 3.70 0.50
N GLU A 38 -14.51 4.24 1.23
CA GLU A 38 -15.02 3.52 2.42
C GLU A 38 -15.63 2.17 1.99
N GLU A 39 -15.59 1.17 2.87
CA GLU A 39 -15.93 -0.21 2.47
C GLU A 39 -17.44 -0.39 2.34
N SER A 40 -17.86 -1.13 1.31
CA SER A 40 -19.26 -1.57 1.15
C SER A 40 -19.54 -2.97 1.72
N TYR A 41 -18.52 -3.74 2.10
CA TYR A 41 -18.62 -5.13 2.56
C TYR A 41 -17.99 -5.37 3.94
N SER A 42 -18.58 -6.27 4.73
CA SER A 42 -18.17 -6.54 6.13
C SER A 42 -17.02 -7.54 6.28
N ASN A 43 -16.39 -7.95 5.18
CA ASN A 43 -15.33 -8.97 5.19
C ASN A 43 -13.94 -8.39 5.53
N THR A 44 -13.87 -7.12 5.93
CA THR A 44 -12.63 -6.45 6.31
C THR A 44 -12.73 -5.91 7.74
N SER A 45 -11.61 -5.49 8.33
CA SER A 45 -11.60 -4.87 9.67
C SER A 45 -12.16 -3.45 9.69
N LYS A 46 -12.42 -2.87 8.51
CA LYS A 46 -13.01 -1.55 8.37
C LYS A 46 -14.55 -1.66 8.46
N PRO A 47 -15.22 -0.63 8.99
CA PRO A 47 -16.68 -0.63 9.06
C PRO A 47 -17.31 -0.49 7.67
N VAL A 48 -18.49 -1.12 7.49
CA VAL A 48 -19.36 -0.86 6.33
C VAL A 48 -20.07 0.46 6.53
N THR A 49 -19.90 1.41 5.60
CA THR A 49 -20.46 2.76 5.73
C THR A 49 -21.51 3.07 4.66
N ALA A 50 -22.32 4.09 4.90
CA ALA A 50 -23.28 4.58 3.89
C ALA A 50 -22.55 5.16 2.66
N ALA A 51 -21.43 5.86 2.88
CA ALA A 51 -20.63 6.41 1.79
C ALA A 51 -19.95 5.31 0.98
N GLY A 52 -19.50 4.22 1.61
CA GLY A 52 -18.92 3.07 0.92
C GLY A 52 -19.91 2.38 -0.01
N LYS A 53 -21.13 2.11 0.47
CA LYS A 53 -22.22 1.59 -0.40
C LYS A 53 -22.51 2.53 -1.56
N ALA A 54 -22.61 3.84 -1.32
CA ALA A 54 -22.85 4.82 -2.37
C ALA A 54 -21.71 4.88 -3.39
N ALA A 55 -20.45 4.78 -2.95
CA ALA A 55 -19.28 4.74 -3.83
C ALA A 55 -19.26 3.48 -4.71
N SER A 56 -19.59 2.31 -4.14
CA SER A 56 -19.72 1.06 -4.90
C SER A 56 -20.79 1.14 -5.98
N GLU A 57 -21.96 1.70 -5.66
CA GLU A 57 -23.02 1.91 -6.65
C GLU A 57 -22.66 2.96 -7.70
N MET A 58 -21.96 4.03 -7.32
CA MET A 58 -21.44 5.00 -8.28
C MET A 58 -20.45 4.35 -9.24
N ALA A 59 -19.54 3.52 -8.75
CA ALA A 59 -18.58 2.80 -9.59
C ALA A 59 -19.26 1.90 -10.61
N LYS A 60 -20.26 1.13 -10.18
CA LYS A 60 -21.07 0.29 -11.08
C LYS A 60 -21.75 1.11 -12.17
N LYS A 61 -22.32 2.27 -11.81
CA LYS A 61 -22.93 3.19 -12.78
C LYS A 61 -21.92 3.80 -13.74
N TYR A 62 -20.75 4.20 -13.24
CA TYR A 62 -19.69 4.81 -14.04
C TYR A 62 -19.15 3.85 -15.11
N PHE A 63 -18.96 2.59 -14.75
CA PHE A 63 -18.46 1.57 -15.67
C PHE A 63 -19.58 0.89 -16.49
N ALA A 64 -20.86 1.12 -16.21
CA ALA A 64 -21.92 0.62 -17.07
C ALA A 64 -21.91 1.36 -18.42
N THR A 65 -22.00 0.61 -19.51
CA THR A 65 -22.25 1.16 -20.85
C THR A 65 -23.76 1.34 -21.07
N ALA A 66 -24.14 2.09 -22.12
CA ALA A 66 -25.55 2.35 -22.43
C ALA A 66 -26.39 1.08 -22.65
N ASP A 67 -25.76 -0.01 -23.11
CA ASP A 67 -26.36 -1.33 -23.31
C ASP A 67 -26.23 -2.26 -22.08
N GLY A 68 -25.82 -1.72 -20.93
CA GLY A 68 -25.71 -2.46 -19.66
C GLY A 68 -24.51 -3.40 -19.57
N LYS A 69 -23.55 -3.30 -20.51
CA LYS A 69 -22.30 -4.06 -20.48
C LYS A 69 -21.21 -3.31 -19.71
N LEU A 70 -20.04 -3.94 -19.62
CA LEU A 70 -18.84 -3.37 -19.02
C LEU A 70 -17.89 -2.88 -20.12
N PRO A 71 -17.12 -1.80 -19.88
CA PRO A 71 -16.40 -1.10 -20.93
C PRO A 71 -15.00 -1.68 -21.12
N LEU A 72 -14.33 -1.22 -22.18
CA LEU A 72 -12.88 -1.26 -22.26
C LEU A 72 -12.28 -0.11 -21.43
N ILE A 73 -11.15 -0.36 -20.79
CA ILE A 73 -10.38 0.64 -20.05
C ILE A 73 -8.91 0.56 -20.39
N ASP A 74 -8.19 1.65 -20.15
CA ASP A 74 -6.74 1.64 -20.12
C ASP A 74 -6.27 1.60 -18.67
N ILE A 75 -5.20 0.84 -18.41
CA ILE A 75 -4.50 0.90 -17.12
C ILE A 75 -3.17 1.60 -17.28
N GLU A 76 -2.78 2.35 -16.26
CA GLU A 76 -1.52 3.08 -16.22
C GLU A 76 -0.81 2.81 -14.90
N PHE A 77 0.41 2.29 -14.97
CA PHE A 77 1.24 2.08 -13.80
C PHE A 77 1.95 3.37 -13.39
N ASP A 78 2.14 3.57 -12.08
CA ASP A 78 2.90 4.70 -11.51
C ASP A 78 4.42 4.43 -11.58
N THR A 79 4.88 4.03 -12.77
CA THR A 79 6.26 3.66 -13.12
C THR A 79 6.44 3.72 -14.64
N ASP A 80 7.68 3.74 -15.11
CA ASP A 80 8.08 3.53 -16.51
C ASP A 80 8.72 2.15 -16.76
N ASP A 81 8.64 1.23 -15.78
CA ASP A 81 9.07 -0.17 -15.97
C ASP A 81 8.37 -0.79 -17.21
N PRO A 82 9.05 -1.59 -18.04
CA PRO A 82 8.42 -2.32 -19.15
C PRO A 82 7.20 -3.13 -18.69
N VAL A 83 6.23 -3.37 -19.59
CA VAL A 83 4.93 -3.99 -19.25
C VAL A 83 5.08 -5.30 -18.46
N GLU A 84 5.99 -6.17 -18.86
CA GLU A 84 6.23 -7.48 -18.23
C GLU A 84 6.76 -7.32 -16.79
N ILE A 85 7.61 -6.32 -16.58
CA ILE A 85 8.12 -5.95 -15.25
C ILE A 85 7.00 -5.29 -14.44
N ALA A 86 6.20 -4.42 -15.04
CA ALA A 86 5.10 -3.74 -14.38
C ALA A 86 4.07 -4.74 -13.82
N LEU A 87 3.68 -5.72 -14.65
CA LEU A 87 2.71 -6.76 -14.31
C LEU A 87 3.18 -7.73 -13.22
N SER A 88 4.48 -7.90 -13.03
CA SER A 88 5.04 -8.77 -11.99
C SER A 88 5.33 -8.00 -10.70
N LYS A 89 5.93 -6.81 -10.81
CA LYS A 89 6.47 -6.03 -9.69
C LYS A 89 5.43 -5.17 -8.97
N HIS A 90 4.47 -4.58 -9.69
CA HIS A 90 3.54 -3.59 -9.12
C HIS A 90 2.25 -4.22 -8.64
N ARG A 91 2.39 -5.03 -7.59
CA ARG A 91 1.27 -5.68 -6.91
C ARG A 91 1.20 -5.31 -5.43
N ASP A 92 -0.01 -5.37 -4.89
CA ASP A 92 -0.25 -5.21 -3.45
C ASP A 92 -0.02 -6.51 -2.67
N ASN A 93 -0.31 -6.48 -1.38
CA ASN A 93 -0.08 -7.65 -0.51
C ASN A 93 -1.01 -8.83 -0.80
N TYR A 94 -2.08 -8.62 -1.59
CA TYR A 94 -3.05 -9.61 -2.02
C TYR A 94 -2.86 -10.02 -3.48
N GLY A 95 -1.80 -9.52 -4.14
CA GLY A 95 -1.47 -9.88 -5.51
C GLY A 95 -2.27 -9.09 -6.55
N ARG A 96 -3.03 -8.07 -6.16
CA ARG A 96 -3.76 -7.20 -7.10
C ARG A 96 -2.80 -6.25 -7.78
N LEU A 97 -3.01 -5.99 -9.07
CA LEU A 97 -2.25 -4.99 -9.81
C LEU A 97 -2.54 -3.59 -9.27
N LEU A 98 -1.49 -2.79 -9.08
CA LEU A 98 -1.57 -1.43 -8.59
C LEU A 98 -1.45 -0.45 -9.75
N CYS A 99 -2.55 0.22 -10.11
CA CYS A 99 -2.58 1.09 -11.27
C CYS A 99 -3.63 2.21 -11.16
N TYR A 100 -3.50 3.20 -12.05
CA TYR A 100 -4.59 4.11 -12.42
C TYR A 100 -5.46 3.44 -13.48
N VAL A 101 -6.76 3.76 -13.47
CA VAL A 101 -7.74 3.31 -14.46
C VAL A 101 -8.25 4.50 -15.23
N HIS A 102 -8.25 4.39 -16.56
CA HIS A 102 -8.78 5.39 -17.47
C HIS A 102 -9.93 4.80 -18.29
N LYS A 103 -11.07 5.49 -18.33
CA LYS A 103 -12.21 5.14 -19.17
C LYS A 103 -12.48 6.32 -20.09
N ASP A 104 -12.49 6.10 -21.40
CA ASP A 104 -12.69 7.15 -22.41
C ASP A 104 -11.75 8.36 -22.22
N GLY A 105 -10.51 8.11 -21.76
CA GLY A 105 -9.51 9.14 -21.45
C GLY A 105 -9.66 9.84 -20.08
N GLU A 106 -10.75 9.59 -19.33
CA GLU A 106 -10.93 10.13 -17.97
C GLU A 106 -10.22 9.24 -16.93
N ASN A 107 -9.32 9.84 -16.14
CA ASN A 107 -8.68 9.20 -15.00
C ASN A 107 -9.68 9.03 -13.85
N TYR A 108 -10.19 7.80 -13.69
CA TYR A 108 -11.20 7.48 -12.70
C TYR A 108 -10.69 7.65 -11.25
N ASN A 109 -9.40 7.37 -10.98
CA ASN A 109 -8.82 7.58 -9.64
C ASN A 109 -8.87 9.07 -9.26
N LEU A 110 -8.55 9.98 -10.19
CA LEU A 110 -8.64 11.43 -9.94
C LEU A 110 -10.10 11.86 -9.77
N LYS A 111 -11.02 11.31 -10.57
CA LYS A 111 -12.46 11.55 -10.44
C LYS A 111 -12.98 11.22 -9.04
N LEU A 112 -12.62 10.06 -8.50
CA LEU A 112 -13.00 9.64 -7.14
C LEU A 112 -12.63 10.69 -6.09
N ILE A 113 -11.45 11.30 -6.22
CA ILE A 113 -10.98 12.34 -5.29
C ILE A 113 -11.72 13.64 -5.53
N LYS A 114 -11.82 14.06 -6.80
CA LYS A 114 -12.46 15.32 -7.22
C LYS A 114 -13.91 15.41 -6.79
N GLU A 115 -14.63 14.29 -6.81
CA GLU A 115 -16.04 14.21 -6.42
C GLU A 115 -16.24 13.82 -4.94
N GLY A 116 -15.16 13.67 -4.16
CA GLY A 116 -15.21 13.38 -2.74
C GLY A 116 -15.59 11.94 -2.38
N TRP A 117 -15.57 10.99 -3.33
CA TRP A 117 -15.79 9.56 -3.04
C TRP A 117 -14.63 8.92 -2.29
N SER A 118 -13.44 9.52 -2.40
CA SER A 118 -12.22 9.01 -1.79
C SER A 118 -11.31 10.15 -1.34
N PRO A 119 -10.58 9.99 -0.21
CA PRO A 119 -9.47 10.87 0.09
C PRO A 119 -8.30 10.60 -0.87
N TYR A 120 -7.36 11.53 -0.93
CA TYR A 120 -6.07 11.28 -1.56
C TYR A 120 -5.23 10.36 -0.65
N PHE A 121 -5.24 9.06 -0.97
CA PHE A 121 -4.71 8.03 -0.10
C PHE A 121 -3.20 7.81 -0.28
N MET A 122 -2.41 8.56 0.51
CA MET A 122 -0.93 8.58 0.42
C MET A 122 -0.21 7.57 1.33
N LYS A 123 -0.94 6.62 1.96
CA LYS A 123 -0.38 5.68 2.96
C LYS A 123 0.86 4.91 2.47
N TYR A 124 0.94 4.65 1.16
CA TYR A 124 2.00 3.86 0.50
C TYR A 124 2.89 4.70 -0.44
N GLY A 125 2.91 6.02 -0.25
CA GLY A 125 3.65 6.97 -1.08
C GLY A 125 2.75 7.89 -1.89
N ARG A 126 3.35 8.96 -2.43
CA ARG A 126 2.66 9.91 -3.30
C ARG A 126 2.55 9.34 -4.70
N SER A 127 1.53 9.77 -5.44
CA SER A 127 1.45 9.57 -6.88
C SER A 127 2.68 10.21 -7.54
N ARG A 128 3.36 9.51 -8.44
CA ARG A 128 4.44 10.12 -9.23
C ARG A 128 3.90 10.94 -10.40
N LEU A 129 2.73 10.57 -10.91
CA LEU A 129 2.13 11.17 -12.11
C LEU A 129 1.17 12.32 -11.81
N TYR A 130 0.42 12.24 -10.71
CA TYR A 130 -0.78 13.06 -10.47
C TYR A 130 -0.82 13.72 -9.08
N HIS A 131 0.33 13.82 -8.38
CA HIS A 131 0.37 14.35 -7.01
C HIS A 131 -0.31 15.72 -6.88
N ARG A 132 0.00 16.65 -7.79
CA ARG A 132 -0.56 18.00 -7.75
C ARG A 132 -2.07 17.97 -7.99
N GLN A 133 -2.52 17.35 -9.07
CA GLN A 133 -3.95 17.29 -9.41
C GLN A 133 -4.79 16.64 -8.31
N MET A 134 -4.30 15.55 -7.72
CA MET A 134 -4.99 14.86 -6.63
C MET A 134 -5.04 15.69 -5.34
N THR A 135 -3.97 16.43 -5.04
CA THR A 135 -3.92 17.34 -3.86
C THR A 135 -4.92 18.49 -4.01
N GLU A 136 -4.95 19.12 -5.20
CA GLU A 136 -5.88 20.20 -5.51
C GLU A 136 -7.34 19.70 -5.52
N ALA A 137 -7.58 18.53 -6.11
CA ALA A 137 -8.89 17.89 -6.15
C ALA A 137 -9.43 17.58 -4.74
N GLU A 138 -8.60 17.02 -3.85
CA GLU A 138 -9.02 16.75 -2.47
C GLU A 138 -9.34 18.05 -1.72
N SER A 139 -8.52 19.08 -1.92
CA SER A 139 -8.73 20.39 -1.29
C SER A 139 -10.06 21.02 -1.70
N ALA A 140 -10.37 20.98 -3.00
CA ALA A 140 -11.66 21.44 -3.52
C ALA A 140 -12.83 20.59 -2.98
N ALA A 141 -12.72 19.26 -3.00
CA ALA A 141 -13.78 18.37 -2.52
C ALA A 141 -14.12 18.61 -1.03
N LYS A 142 -13.11 18.88 -0.21
CA LYS A 142 -13.30 19.29 1.20
C LYS A 142 -14.01 20.64 1.32
N ALA A 143 -13.56 21.65 0.58
CA ALA A 143 -14.13 22.99 0.64
C ALA A 143 -15.63 23.01 0.29
N TYR A 144 -16.06 22.14 -0.64
CA TYR A 144 -17.45 22.02 -1.05
C TYR A 144 -18.23 20.93 -0.30
N ASN A 145 -17.67 20.33 0.76
CA ASN A 145 -18.33 19.29 1.55
C ASN A 145 -18.89 18.14 0.70
N LEU A 146 -18.13 17.68 -0.29
CA LEU A 146 -18.56 16.60 -1.18
C LEU A 146 -18.48 15.24 -0.50
N MET A 147 -19.55 14.44 -0.59
CA MET A 147 -19.60 13.04 -0.20
C MET A 147 -18.97 12.72 1.16
N ILE A 148 -17.76 12.11 1.22
CA ILE A 148 -17.09 11.77 2.49
C ILE A 148 -16.60 13.00 3.26
N TRP A 149 -16.71 14.19 2.70
CA TRP A 149 -16.44 15.45 3.37
C TRP A 149 -17.72 16.12 3.88
N ASN A 150 -18.89 15.61 3.50
CA ASN A 150 -20.16 16.16 3.93
C ASN A 150 -20.42 15.80 5.41
N PRO A 151 -20.57 16.77 6.33
CA PRO A 151 -20.85 16.49 7.73
C PRO A 151 -22.13 15.66 7.96
N ILE A 152 -23.15 15.82 7.12
CA ILE A 152 -24.41 15.07 7.22
C ILE A 152 -24.20 13.61 6.81
N THR A 153 -23.44 13.37 5.73
CA THR A 153 -23.10 12.01 5.29
C THR A 153 -22.18 11.33 6.32
N ASN A 154 -21.22 12.06 6.90
CA ASN A 154 -20.27 11.57 7.91
C ASN A 154 -20.86 11.39 9.30
N ALA A 155 -21.94 12.10 9.65
CA ALA A 155 -22.65 11.93 10.91
C ALA A 155 -23.33 10.55 11.02
N LYS A 156 -23.47 9.82 9.91
CA LYS A 156 -23.96 8.44 9.90
C LYS A 156 -22.84 7.52 10.39
N ILE A 157 -22.98 7.04 11.63
CA ILE A 157 -22.09 6.00 12.17
C ILE A 157 -22.42 4.67 11.45
N PRO A 158 -21.40 3.92 11.01
CA PRO A 158 -19.97 4.19 11.14
C PRO A 158 -19.39 5.03 9.98
N SER A 159 -18.44 5.91 10.31
CA SER A 159 -17.63 6.71 9.36
C SER A 159 -16.15 6.70 9.78
N ARG A 160 -15.23 7.01 8.86
CA ARG A 160 -13.79 7.01 9.17
C ARG A 160 -13.34 8.33 9.78
N ASN A 161 -12.45 8.26 10.77
CA ASN A 161 -11.83 9.45 11.35
C ASN A 161 -10.71 9.99 10.46
N TYR A 162 -11.09 10.75 9.43
CA TYR A 162 -10.14 11.37 8.51
C TYR A 162 -9.25 12.44 9.16
N ALA A 163 -9.70 13.06 10.27
CA ALA A 163 -8.87 14.01 11.02
C ALA A 163 -7.59 13.35 11.56
N ASN A 164 -7.67 12.07 11.96
CA ASN A 164 -6.50 11.30 12.40
C ASN A 164 -5.79 10.60 11.23
N LEU A 165 -6.55 10.10 10.26
CA LEU A 165 -5.98 9.27 9.17
C LEU A 165 -5.18 10.09 8.16
N LEU A 166 -5.64 11.29 7.77
CA LEU A 166 -4.97 12.07 6.72
C LEU A 166 -3.57 12.53 7.13
N PRO A 167 -3.34 13.10 8.34
CA PRO A 167 -1.98 13.46 8.77
C PRO A 167 -1.08 12.22 8.84
N TRP A 168 -1.60 11.11 9.36
CA TRP A 168 -0.86 9.87 9.47
C TRP A 168 -0.47 9.29 8.10
N TRP A 169 -1.36 9.32 7.11
CA TRP A 169 -1.06 8.93 5.74
C TRP A 169 -0.06 9.87 5.07
N SER A 170 -0.16 11.18 5.30
CA SER A 170 0.79 12.16 4.76
C SER A 170 2.21 11.95 5.31
N MET A 171 2.33 11.67 6.62
CA MET A 171 3.60 11.28 7.24
C MET A 171 4.17 10.04 6.55
N ARG A 172 3.38 8.96 6.44
CA ARG A 172 3.81 7.72 5.80
C ARG A 172 4.20 7.93 4.34
N GLY A 173 3.43 8.70 3.58
CA GLY A 173 3.74 9.05 2.20
C GLY A 173 5.08 9.77 2.09
N SER A 174 5.38 10.69 3.01
CA SER A 174 6.64 11.44 3.03
C SER A 174 7.86 10.54 3.33
N ILE A 175 7.70 9.53 4.19
CA ILE A 175 8.76 8.53 4.46
C ILE A 175 9.04 7.69 3.19
N VAL A 176 7.99 7.34 2.43
CA VAL A 176 8.17 6.64 1.15
C VAL A 176 8.87 7.52 0.11
N GLU A 177 8.61 8.83 0.07
CA GLU A 177 9.36 9.74 -0.80
C GLU A 177 10.83 9.84 -0.41
N GLU A 178 11.13 9.91 0.88
CA GLU A 178 12.52 9.87 1.39
C GLU A 178 13.22 8.56 0.99
N PHE A 179 12.52 7.42 1.09
CA PHE A 179 13.02 6.14 0.58
C PHE A 179 13.32 6.21 -0.92
N ARG A 180 12.40 6.72 -1.75
CA ARG A 180 12.62 6.85 -3.21
C ARG A 180 13.84 7.71 -3.54
N LEU A 181 14.05 8.80 -2.80
CA LEU A 181 15.21 9.69 -2.97
C LEU A 181 16.54 9.05 -2.55
N SER A 182 16.52 8.15 -1.56
CA SER A 182 17.71 7.42 -1.11
C SER A 182 17.98 6.14 -1.91
N GLU A 183 16.94 5.52 -2.46
CA GLU A 183 17.02 4.36 -3.37
C GLU A 183 17.87 4.69 -4.60
N ALA A 184 17.70 5.90 -5.16
CA ALA A 184 18.53 6.41 -6.26
C ALA A 184 20.02 6.53 -5.90
N ARG A 185 20.37 6.54 -4.59
CA ARG A 185 21.73 6.62 -4.06
C ARG A 185 22.26 5.27 -3.56
N GLY A 186 21.46 4.20 -3.67
CA GLY A 186 21.91 2.80 -3.48
C GLY A 186 21.87 2.24 -2.05
N GLY A 187 21.25 2.93 -1.07
CA GLY A 187 21.41 2.58 0.35
C GLY A 187 20.55 1.43 0.89
N ALA A 188 19.28 1.31 0.51
CA ALA A 188 18.35 0.36 1.14
C ALA A 188 17.46 -0.40 0.13
N LEU A 189 17.09 -1.63 0.48
CA LEU A 189 16.26 -2.51 -0.34
C LEU A 189 14.82 -2.55 0.16
N SER A 190 13.86 -1.98 -0.59
CA SER A 190 12.44 -2.26 -0.37
C SER A 190 12.16 -3.77 -0.42
N VAL A 191 11.58 -4.33 0.65
CA VAL A 191 11.23 -5.76 0.70
C VAL A 191 10.34 -6.18 -0.48
N ARG A 192 9.48 -5.27 -0.95
CA ARG A 192 8.57 -5.53 -2.07
C ARG A 192 9.23 -5.34 -3.43
N LEU A 193 9.90 -4.20 -3.65
CA LEU A 193 10.41 -3.85 -4.98
C LEU A 193 11.73 -4.54 -5.33
N HIS A 194 12.49 -4.95 -4.31
CA HIS A 194 13.83 -5.53 -4.46
C HIS A 194 13.92 -6.96 -3.95
N TYR A 195 12.80 -7.66 -3.84
CA TYR A 195 12.77 -9.02 -3.28
C TYR A 195 13.78 -9.99 -3.95
N PRO A 196 13.96 -10.01 -5.29
CA PRO A 196 14.99 -10.86 -5.91
C PRO A 196 16.41 -10.56 -5.43
N LYS A 197 16.75 -9.28 -5.17
CA LYS A 197 18.06 -8.89 -4.63
C LYS A 197 18.23 -9.36 -3.18
N ILE A 198 17.15 -9.34 -2.40
CA ILE A 198 17.13 -9.82 -1.01
C ILE A 198 17.32 -11.34 -0.96
N LEU A 199 16.68 -12.10 -1.85
CA LEU A 199 16.88 -13.54 -1.97
C LEU A 199 18.34 -13.89 -2.33
N ALA A 200 18.91 -13.21 -3.32
CA ALA A 200 20.31 -13.41 -3.70
C ALA A 200 21.29 -13.03 -2.57
N ALA A 201 20.92 -12.05 -1.73
CA ALA A 201 21.69 -11.68 -0.54
C ALA A 201 21.58 -12.74 0.56
N SER A 202 20.40 -13.34 0.77
CA SER A 202 20.16 -14.34 1.81
C SER A 202 20.83 -15.68 1.53
N GLU A 203 20.94 -16.07 0.26
CA GLU A 203 21.74 -17.25 -0.18
C GLU A 203 23.22 -17.13 0.19
N LYS A 204 23.73 -15.90 0.32
CA LYS A 204 25.13 -15.59 0.60
C LYS A 204 25.33 -15.04 2.02
N ALA A 205 24.31 -15.08 2.86
CA ALA A 205 24.32 -14.57 4.23
C ALA A 205 24.87 -13.13 4.32
N LYS A 206 24.47 -12.22 3.40
CA LYS A 206 25.02 -10.86 3.31
C LYS A 206 24.36 -9.90 4.30
N SER A 207 25.12 -8.93 4.79
CA SER A 207 24.56 -7.76 5.48
C SER A 207 23.92 -6.81 4.47
N ILE A 208 22.66 -6.45 4.73
CA ILE A 208 21.89 -5.49 3.93
C ILE A 208 21.08 -4.57 4.85
N THR A 209 20.62 -3.46 4.30
CA THR A 209 19.55 -2.65 4.89
C THR A 209 18.28 -2.82 4.08
N ILE A 210 17.19 -3.25 4.73
CA ILE A 210 15.86 -3.35 4.11
C ILE A 210 14.98 -2.16 4.52
N PHE A 211 14.06 -1.77 3.66
CA PHE A 211 12.97 -0.85 3.96
C PHE A 211 11.64 -1.61 3.96
N CYS A 212 10.94 -1.60 5.09
CA CYS A 212 9.70 -2.37 5.27
C CYS A 212 8.69 -1.65 6.19
N ASP A 213 7.45 -2.16 6.20
CA ASP A 213 6.35 -1.64 7.03
C ASP A 213 6.11 -2.60 8.20
N LEU A 214 6.28 -2.12 9.43
CA LEU A 214 5.99 -2.88 10.66
C LEU A 214 4.68 -2.46 11.31
N GLN A 215 3.74 -1.89 10.55
CA GLN A 215 2.42 -1.52 11.08
C GLN A 215 1.76 -2.66 11.90
N ALA A 216 1.93 -3.92 11.48
CA ALA A 216 1.33 -5.06 12.17
C ALA A 216 1.97 -5.37 13.54
N GLY A 217 3.13 -4.79 13.87
CA GLY A 217 3.88 -5.11 15.07
C GLY A 217 4.37 -6.57 15.08
N ILE A 218 4.40 -7.18 16.26
CA ILE A 218 4.74 -8.60 16.43
C ILE A 218 3.58 -9.47 15.96
N ASN A 219 3.83 -10.34 14.98
CA ASN A 219 2.79 -11.19 14.40
C ASN A 219 2.58 -12.49 15.18
N LYS A 220 3.64 -13.05 15.77
CA LYS A 220 3.56 -14.34 16.46
C LYS A 220 4.57 -14.47 17.59
N TRP A 221 4.18 -15.15 18.67
CA TRP A 221 5.04 -15.57 19.77
C TRP A 221 5.27 -17.08 19.71
N ILE A 222 6.52 -17.52 19.86
CA ILE A 222 6.94 -18.93 19.73
C ILE A 222 7.96 -19.26 20.82
N GLY A 223 7.51 -19.87 21.92
CA GLY A 223 8.38 -20.38 22.98
C GLY A 223 9.39 -19.34 23.49
N GLY A 224 8.91 -18.19 23.98
CA GLY A 224 9.74 -17.08 24.46
C GLY A 224 10.29 -16.15 23.36
N ASN A 225 10.19 -16.53 22.10
CA ASN A 225 10.65 -15.73 20.95
C ASN A 225 9.49 -15.00 20.25
N ALA A 226 9.81 -14.01 19.43
CA ALA A 226 8.85 -13.28 18.61
C ALA A 226 9.21 -13.27 17.13
N LEU A 227 8.18 -13.24 16.28
CA LEU A 227 8.29 -13.23 14.83
C LEU A 227 7.45 -12.09 14.24
N ILE A 228 8.06 -11.34 13.32
CA ILE A 228 7.40 -10.32 12.52
C ILE A 228 7.52 -10.71 11.04
N TYR A 229 6.41 -10.60 10.31
CA TYR A 229 6.35 -10.80 8.88
C TYR A 229 6.51 -9.46 8.17
N ALA A 230 7.68 -9.22 7.60
CA ALA A 230 7.92 -8.09 6.72
C ALA A 230 7.54 -8.44 5.28
N GLY A 231 6.86 -7.52 4.59
CA GLY A 231 6.47 -7.65 3.19
C GLY A 231 5.06 -8.19 2.98
N SER A 232 4.90 -9.11 2.02
CA SER A 232 3.60 -9.65 1.61
C SER A 232 3.59 -11.17 1.57
N VAL A 233 2.44 -11.77 1.28
CA VAL A 233 2.36 -13.23 1.06
C VAL A 233 3.17 -13.70 -0.15
N TYR A 234 3.55 -12.79 -1.05
CA TYR A 234 4.38 -13.06 -2.24
C TYR A 234 5.85 -12.68 -2.03
N HIS A 235 6.14 -11.74 -1.12
CA HIS A 235 7.48 -11.25 -0.80
C HIS A 235 7.69 -11.36 0.71
N LYS A 236 7.94 -12.57 1.20
CA LYS A 236 8.01 -12.87 2.64
C LYS A 236 9.44 -12.69 3.16
N LEU A 237 9.62 -11.82 4.14
CA LEU A 237 10.85 -11.75 4.92
C LEU A 237 10.51 -11.85 6.40
N ASP A 238 11.15 -12.79 7.09
CA ASP A 238 10.94 -13.00 8.52
C ASP A 238 11.92 -12.13 9.32
N LEU A 239 11.42 -11.40 10.30
CA LEU A 239 12.25 -10.75 11.31
C LEU A 239 12.09 -11.52 12.62
N TRP A 240 13.15 -12.20 13.03
CA TRP A 240 13.15 -13.07 14.20
C TRP A 240 13.77 -12.37 15.41
N ILE A 241 13.08 -12.42 16.54
CA ILE A 241 13.54 -11.86 17.81
C ILE A 241 13.73 -13.03 18.79
N PRO A 242 14.97 -13.51 18.98
CA PRO A 242 15.25 -14.56 19.96
C PRO A 242 15.07 -14.03 21.37
N ASP A 243 14.65 -14.89 22.30
CA ASP A 243 14.52 -14.59 23.73
C ASP A 243 13.74 -13.28 24.00
N ALA A 244 12.72 -13.03 23.17
CA ALA A 244 11.97 -11.80 23.15
C ALA A 244 11.29 -11.49 24.50
N GLU A 245 11.03 -12.47 25.36
CA GLU A 245 10.45 -12.26 26.69
C GLU A 245 11.44 -11.73 27.74
N THR A 246 12.74 -11.77 27.47
CA THR A 246 13.78 -11.31 28.41
C THR A 246 13.76 -9.79 28.62
N TYR A 247 14.35 -9.36 29.74
CA TYR A 247 14.47 -7.95 30.08
C TYR A 247 15.35 -7.21 29.07
N GLU A 248 16.42 -7.87 28.62
CA GLU A 248 17.40 -7.39 27.65
C GLU A 248 16.73 -7.04 26.30
N MET A 249 15.74 -7.84 25.87
CA MET A 249 15.02 -7.65 24.61
C MET A 249 13.82 -6.70 24.72
N ALA A 250 13.42 -6.32 25.94
CA ALA A 250 12.29 -5.44 26.16
C ALA A 250 12.39 -4.05 25.46
N PRO A 251 13.56 -3.38 25.38
CA PRO A 251 13.70 -2.14 24.62
C PRO A 251 13.37 -2.29 23.13
N LEU A 252 13.82 -3.37 22.48
CA LEU A 252 13.56 -3.61 21.06
C LEU A 252 12.05 -3.80 20.80
N LYS A 253 11.38 -4.62 21.62
CA LYS A 253 9.93 -4.82 21.52
C LYS A 253 9.15 -3.51 21.71
N ARG A 254 9.48 -2.76 22.76
CA ARG A 254 8.83 -1.46 23.02
C ARG A 254 9.06 -0.48 21.88
N LEU A 255 10.24 -0.47 21.26
CA LEU A 255 10.48 0.35 20.08
C LEU A 255 9.56 -0.06 18.92
N ILE A 256 9.42 -1.35 18.63
CA ILE A 256 8.52 -1.87 17.60
C ILE A 256 7.06 -1.49 17.89
N GLU A 257 6.58 -1.78 19.09
CA GLU A 257 5.18 -1.57 19.49
C GLU A 257 4.81 -0.08 19.57
N LYS A 258 5.68 0.76 20.15
CA LYS A 258 5.36 2.17 20.38
C LYS A 258 5.67 3.07 19.20
N ARG A 259 6.69 2.73 18.39
CA ARG A 259 7.12 3.58 17.27
C ARG A 259 6.56 3.11 15.94
N TYR A 260 6.63 1.81 15.64
CA TYR A 260 6.39 1.33 14.28
C TYR A 260 5.02 0.65 14.10
N ALA A 261 4.45 0.02 15.14
CA ALA A 261 3.17 -0.68 15.05
C ALA A 261 1.95 0.27 15.07
N GLY A 262 0.79 -0.24 14.67
CA GLY A 262 -0.51 0.44 14.78
C GLY A 262 -0.63 1.68 13.91
N GLN A 263 -0.97 2.82 14.53
CA GLN A 263 -0.95 4.15 13.91
C GLN A 263 0.36 4.91 14.20
N GLY A 264 1.43 4.18 14.58
CA GLY A 264 2.78 4.72 14.64
C GLY A 264 3.38 4.96 13.24
N ARG A 265 4.70 5.15 13.18
CA ARG A 265 5.45 5.43 11.95
C ARG A 265 5.25 4.37 10.86
N GLY A 266 5.14 3.10 11.23
CA GLY A 266 5.04 1.98 10.29
C GLY A 266 6.36 1.65 9.61
N TYR A 267 6.77 2.51 8.67
CA TYR A 267 7.97 2.32 7.86
C TYR A 267 9.25 2.48 8.67
N VAL A 268 10.19 1.56 8.41
CA VAL A 268 11.48 1.47 9.11
C VAL A 268 12.57 0.94 8.18
N TYR A 269 13.81 1.35 8.44
CA TYR A 269 15.01 0.74 7.87
C TYR A 269 15.58 -0.29 8.85
N ILE A 270 15.83 -1.50 8.37
CA ILE A 270 16.38 -2.58 9.19
C ILE A 270 17.70 -3.06 8.60
N SER A 271 18.78 -2.90 9.35
CA SER A 271 20.12 -3.36 8.98
C SER A 271 20.45 -4.67 9.69
N GLY A 272 20.95 -5.63 8.94
CA GLY A 272 21.35 -6.91 9.49
C GLY A 272 21.81 -7.90 8.44
N GLN A 273 22.38 -9.00 8.91
CA GLN A 273 22.65 -10.16 8.07
C GLN A 273 21.32 -10.81 7.69
N VAL A 274 21.08 -10.98 6.39
CA VAL A 274 19.94 -11.75 5.89
C VAL A 274 20.40 -13.15 5.55
N GLU A 275 19.70 -14.17 6.04
CA GLU A 275 20.05 -15.58 5.88
C GLU A 275 18.84 -16.40 5.39
N GLN A 276 19.08 -17.62 4.90
CA GLN A 276 18.01 -18.55 4.53
C GLN A 276 17.55 -19.35 5.75
N TYR A 277 16.27 -19.25 6.08
CA TYR A 277 15.63 -20.12 7.07
C TYR A 277 14.35 -20.73 6.49
N LYS A 278 14.29 -22.07 6.40
CA LYS A 278 13.17 -22.81 5.78
C LYS A 278 12.79 -22.24 4.39
N SER A 279 13.81 -21.97 3.58
CA SER A 279 13.70 -21.42 2.21
C SER A 279 13.09 -20.02 2.14
N LYS A 280 13.22 -19.22 3.20
CA LYS A 280 12.81 -17.82 3.24
C LYS A 280 13.95 -16.94 3.75
N PRO A 281 14.07 -15.70 3.27
CA PRO A 281 14.99 -14.73 3.84
C PRO A 281 14.55 -14.37 5.26
N GLN A 282 15.49 -14.36 6.20
CA GLN A 282 15.28 -13.99 7.59
C GLN A 282 16.38 -13.03 8.06
N ILE A 283 16.01 -12.05 8.89
CA ILE A 283 16.97 -11.25 9.66
C ILE A 283 16.70 -11.47 11.15
N ILE A 284 17.76 -11.76 11.92
CA ILE A 284 17.69 -11.84 13.38
C ILE A 284 17.88 -10.44 13.98
N LEU A 285 16.89 -10.00 14.76
CA LEU A 285 16.92 -8.72 15.47
C LEU A 285 17.38 -8.95 16.92
N LYS A 286 18.55 -8.39 17.25
CA LYS A 286 19.23 -8.57 18.54
C LYS A 286 19.16 -7.31 19.41
N ASN A 287 19.00 -6.13 18.83
CA ASN A 287 18.89 -4.87 19.57
C ASN A 287 18.34 -3.73 18.72
N ILE A 288 18.09 -2.57 19.36
CA ILE A 288 17.49 -1.39 18.74
C ILE A 288 18.36 -0.73 17.65
N LYS A 289 19.68 -0.93 17.64
CA LYS A 289 20.59 -0.28 16.67
C LYS A 289 20.41 -0.80 15.25
N GLN A 290 19.73 -1.93 15.09
CA GLN A 290 19.38 -2.47 13.78
C GLN A 290 18.21 -1.72 13.13
N LEU A 291 17.44 -0.93 13.88
CA LEU A 291 16.28 -0.20 13.38
C LEU A 291 16.64 1.28 13.27
N SER A 292 16.35 1.88 12.12
CA SER A 292 16.56 3.29 11.85
C SER A 292 15.34 3.91 11.20
N ASP A 293 15.09 5.18 11.50
CA ASP A 293 14.10 5.99 10.78
C ASP A 293 14.64 6.55 9.47
N PHE A 294 15.97 6.60 9.34
CA PHE A 294 16.68 7.20 8.23
C PHE A 294 17.32 6.12 7.35
N PRO A 295 17.45 6.38 6.04
CA PRO A 295 18.24 5.53 5.17
C PRO A 295 19.69 5.44 5.67
N PRO A 296 20.42 4.36 5.33
CA PRO A 296 21.82 4.24 5.71
C PRO A 296 22.64 5.39 5.09
N GLU A 297 23.61 5.89 5.85
CA GLU A 297 24.56 6.89 5.37
C GLU A 297 25.42 6.26 4.26
N SER A 298 25.58 7.00 3.16
CA SER A 298 26.39 6.63 2.00
C SER A 298 27.88 6.83 2.25
#